data_AF-A0A8T5AN44-F1
#
_entry.id   AF-A0A8T5AN44-F1
#
_cell.length_a   1.000
_cell.length_b   1.000
_cell.length_c   1.000
_cell.angle_alpha   90.00
_cell.angle_beta   90.00
_cell.angle_gamma   90.00
#
_symmetry.space_group_name_H-M   'P 1'
#
loop_
_entity.id
_entity.type
_entity.pdbx_description
1 polymer ?
#
loop_
_entity_poly.entity_id
_entity_poly.type
_entity_poly.pdbx_seq_one_letter_code
_entity_poly.pdbx_strand_id
1 'polypeptide(L)'
;MSSKYKFIYLLIGVALLSCILASLIATGGLPSMTLQSSKQPERLESRLRELADAQGSADEVAGIAERYGVRCVDGRVRVIIELDAADSPIPDVEGIQVEARRGSLVQAWVPVEKLHELAQAPHVKYIRAPGEALAE
;
A
#
# COMPACT_ATOMS: atom_id res chain seq x y z
N MET A 1 -49.97 -25.65 44.09
CA MET A 1 -49.31 -25.73 42.77
C MET A 1 -48.51 -24.47 42.53
N SER A 2 -47.22 -24.45 42.21
CA SER A 2 -46.10 -25.36 42.48
C SER A 2 -44.88 -24.47 42.29
N SER A 3 -44.41 -23.84 43.37
CA SER A 3 -43.19 -22.99 43.41
C SER A 3 -41.89 -23.76 43.08
N LYS A 4 -42.01 -25.04 42.71
CA LYS A 4 -40.92 -25.95 42.38
C LYS A 4 -40.35 -25.73 40.97
N TYR A 5 -41.05 -25.00 40.09
CA TYR A 5 -40.60 -24.82 38.70
C TYR A 5 -39.74 -23.57 38.46
N LYS A 6 -39.79 -22.55 39.33
CA LYS A 6 -38.94 -21.35 39.17
C LYS A 6 -37.46 -21.62 39.46
N PHE A 7 -37.16 -22.54 40.36
CA PHE A 7 -35.78 -22.94 40.67
C PHE A 7 -35.13 -23.78 39.57
N ILE A 8 -35.93 -24.52 38.80
CA ILE A 8 -35.43 -25.38 37.71
C ILE A 8 -34.94 -24.53 36.53
N TYR A 9 -35.64 -23.45 36.17
CA TYR A 9 -35.20 -22.56 35.10
C TYR A 9 -33.95 -21.74 35.45
N LEU A 10 -33.73 -21.44 36.74
CA LEU A 10 -32.53 -20.72 37.17
C LEU A 10 -31.25 -21.59 37.09
N LEU A 11 -31.38 -22.91 37.31
CA LEU A 11 -30.24 -23.85 37.21
C LEU A 11 -29.86 -24.17 35.75
N ILE A 12 -30.83 -24.18 34.83
CA ILE A 12 -30.57 -24.44 33.40
C ILE A 12 -29.85 -23.25 32.73
N GLY A 13 -30.11 -22.01 33.17
CA GLY A 13 -29.46 -20.82 32.64
C GLY A 13 -27.96 -20.70 32.98
N VAL A 14 -27.52 -21.23 34.12
CA VAL A 14 -26.11 -21.15 34.54
C VAL A 14 -25.28 -22.29 33.93
N ALA A 15 -25.88 -23.45 33.67
CA ALA A 15 -25.18 -24.57 33.02
C ALA A 15 -24.88 -24.33 31.52
N LEU A 16 -25.65 -23.45 30.85
CA LEU A 16 -25.35 -23.02 29.48
C LEU A 16 -24.27 -21.93 29.42
N LEU A 17 -24.00 -21.22 30.53
CA LEU A 17 -22.95 -20.21 30.59
C LEU A 17 -21.56 -20.82 30.87
N SER A 18 -21.49 -22.05 31.38
CA SER A 18 -20.23 -22.74 31.68
C SER A 18 -19.63 -23.56 30.53
N CYS A 19 -20.33 -23.71 29.40
CA CYS A 19 -19.89 -24.59 28.29
C CYS A 19 -19.07 -23.93 27.17
N ILE A 20 -18.72 -22.64 27.26
CA ILE A 20 -17.88 -21.98 26.22
C ILE A 20 -16.44 -21.75 26.69
N LEU A 21 -16.10 -22.05 27.96
CA LEU A 21 -14.75 -21.77 28.49
C LEU A 21 -13.82 -23.00 28.56
N ALA A 22 -14.11 -24.06 27.82
CA ALA A 22 -13.35 -25.31 27.85
C ALA A 22 -12.90 -25.82 26.45
N SER A 23 -12.67 -24.91 25.50
CA SER A 23 -11.89 -25.24 24.30
C SER A 23 -10.41 -24.99 24.57
N LEU A 24 -9.82 -25.97 25.26
CA LEU A 24 -8.38 -26.15 25.40
C LEU A 24 -7.78 -26.65 24.07
N ILE A 25 -7.12 -25.75 23.34
CA ILE A 25 -6.07 -26.08 22.36
C ILE A 25 -4.98 -25.02 22.63
N ALA A 26 -4.02 -25.22 23.53
CA ALA A 26 -2.90 -26.14 23.37
C ALA A 26 -2.41 -26.18 21.92
N THR A 27 -1.67 -25.15 21.50
CA THR A 27 -0.40 -25.25 20.75
C THR A 27 -0.06 -23.88 20.15
N GLY A 28 1.10 -23.36 20.54
CA GLY A 28 2.04 -22.70 19.63
C GLY A 28 1.52 -21.55 18.78
N GLY A 29 1.84 -20.33 19.19
CA GLY A 29 1.80 -19.18 18.29
C GLY A 29 1.64 -17.91 19.08
N LEU A 30 2.76 -17.33 19.52
CA LEU A 30 2.79 -15.87 19.67
C LEU A 30 2.11 -15.30 18.41
N PRO A 31 1.24 -14.27 18.52
CA PRO A 31 0.88 -13.51 17.34
C PRO A 31 2.21 -13.06 16.77
N SER A 32 2.61 -13.70 15.67
CA SER A 32 3.56 -13.10 14.76
C SER A 32 2.80 -11.85 14.35
N MET A 33 3.10 -10.74 15.03
CA MET A 33 3.30 -9.50 14.33
C MET A 33 4.17 -9.90 13.15
N THR A 34 3.52 -10.23 12.05
CA THR A 34 4.09 -10.10 10.74
C THR A 34 4.33 -8.60 10.63
N LEU A 35 5.42 -8.15 11.25
CA LEU A 35 6.38 -7.30 10.59
C LEU A 35 6.76 -8.06 9.31
N GLN A 36 5.85 -8.10 8.35
CA GLN A 36 6.16 -8.30 6.94
C GLN A 36 6.80 -7.00 6.46
N SER A 37 7.87 -6.60 7.16
CA SER A 37 8.94 -5.82 6.60
C SER A 37 9.84 -6.82 5.86
N SER A 38 9.29 -7.50 4.84
CA SER A 38 10.09 -8.03 3.72
C SER A 38 10.50 -6.86 2.80
N LYS A 39 10.86 -5.73 3.42
CA LYS A 39 11.03 -4.43 2.80
C LYS A 39 12.41 -4.47 2.14
N GLN A 40 12.47 -5.07 0.94
CA GLN A 40 13.40 -4.58 -0.06
C GLN A 40 13.35 -3.04 0.00
N PRO A 41 14.48 -2.33 -0.05
CA PRO A 41 14.43 -0.88 -0.15
C PRO A 41 13.58 -0.58 -1.39
N GLU A 42 12.33 -0.18 -1.18
CA GLU A 42 11.43 0.15 -2.27
C GLU A 42 12.17 1.18 -3.08
N ARG A 43 12.34 0.89 -4.37
CA ARG A 43 13.05 1.74 -5.32
C ARG A 43 12.19 2.97 -5.66
N LEU A 44 11.46 3.47 -4.69
CA LEU A 44 10.43 4.48 -4.76
C LEU A 44 10.69 5.49 -3.65
N GLU A 45 10.69 6.77 -4.02
CA GLU A 45 10.79 7.87 -3.07
C GLU A 45 9.66 7.82 -2.04
N SER A 46 9.97 8.13 -0.78
CA SER A 46 9.04 8.03 0.34
C SER A 46 7.70 8.74 0.09
N ARG A 47 7.72 9.91 -0.54
CA ARG A 47 6.51 10.68 -0.87
C ARG A 47 5.64 9.98 -1.92
N LEU A 48 6.27 9.41 -2.95
CA LEU A 48 5.57 8.64 -3.98
C LEU A 48 5.02 7.33 -3.44
N ARG A 49 5.70 6.73 -2.48
CA ARG A 49 5.17 5.57 -1.75
C ARG A 49 3.93 5.93 -0.95
N GLU A 50 3.97 7.01 -0.18
CA GLU A 50 2.79 7.46 0.57
C GLU A 50 1.61 7.77 -0.37
N LEU A 51 1.88 8.29 -1.55
CA LEU A 51 0.87 8.45 -2.61
C LEU A 51 0.35 7.11 -3.14
N ALA A 52 1.23 6.15 -3.42
CA ALA A 52 0.86 4.82 -3.89
C ALA A 52 0.06 4.02 -2.85
N ASP A 53 0.33 4.25 -1.57
CA ASP A 53 -0.38 3.65 -0.43
C ASP A 53 -1.69 4.38 -0.10
N ALA A 54 -1.85 5.61 -0.56
CA ALA A 54 -3.07 6.39 -0.36
C ALA A 54 -4.22 5.77 -1.14
N GLN A 55 -5.05 5.01 -0.45
CA GLN A 55 -6.33 4.55 -0.97
C GLN A 55 -7.36 5.67 -0.77
N GLY A 56 -7.95 6.15 -1.86
CA GLY A 56 -8.91 7.24 -1.80
C GLY A 56 -9.50 7.60 -3.15
N SER A 57 -10.40 8.58 -3.14
CA SER A 57 -10.90 9.24 -4.35
C SER A 57 -9.77 9.98 -5.08
N ALA A 58 -9.95 10.23 -6.37
CA ALA A 58 -8.97 10.98 -7.18
C ALA A 58 -8.64 12.37 -6.57
N ASP A 59 -9.62 13.01 -5.94
CA ASP A 59 -9.46 14.32 -5.29
C ASP A 59 -8.57 14.24 -4.04
N GLU A 60 -8.69 13.16 -3.25
CA GLU A 60 -7.84 12.95 -2.07
C GLU A 60 -6.39 12.70 -2.49
N VAL A 61 -6.19 11.87 -3.52
CA VAL A 61 -4.85 11.59 -4.07
C VAL A 61 -4.23 12.86 -4.65
N ALA A 62 -5.01 13.68 -5.36
CA ALA A 62 -4.56 14.98 -5.86
C ALA A 62 -4.15 15.92 -4.71
N GLY A 63 -4.93 15.99 -3.63
CA GLY A 63 -4.61 16.80 -2.45
C GLY A 63 -3.39 16.33 -1.66
N ILE A 64 -3.06 15.03 -1.69
CA ILE A 64 -1.80 14.51 -1.15
C ILE A 64 -0.64 14.88 -2.08
N ALA A 65 -0.82 14.76 -3.39
CA ALA A 65 0.23 15.02 -4.36
C ALA A 65 0.64 16.49 -4.35
N GLU A 66 -0.33 17.42 -4.28
CA GLU A 66 -0.09 18.85 -4.16
C GLU A 66 0.73 19.20 -2.91
N ARG A 67 0.40 18.59 -1.75
CA ARG A 67 1.18 18.78 -0.51
C ARG A 67 2.63 18.35 -0.64
N TYR A 68 2.93 17.41 -1.52
CA TYR A 68 4.28 16.92 -1.79
C TYR A 68 4.98 17.59 -2.97
N GLY A 69 4.33 18.58 -3.61
CA GLY A 69 4.85 19.23 -4.82
C GLY A 69 4.88 18.29 -6.03
N VAL A 70 4.11 17.20 -6.00
CA VAL A 70 4.01 16.23 -7.09
C VAL A 70 2.81 16.57 -7.95
N ARG A 71 3.03 16.72 -9.25
CA ARG A 71 1.94 16.99 -10.18
C ARG A 71 1.11 15.72 -10.38
N CYS A 72 -0.15 15.75 -9.98
CA CYS A 72 -1.13 14.68 -10.20
C CYS A 72 -2.23 15.19 -11.15
N VAL A 73 -2.53 14.43 -12.20
CA VAL A 73 -3.58 14.73 -13.19
C VAL A 73 -4.28 13.42 -13.54
N ASP A 74 -5.61 13.38 -13.41
CA ASP A 74 -6.44 12.21 -13.74
C ASP A 74 -5.96 10.89 -13.09
N GLY A 75 -5.56 10.95 -11.82
CA GLY A 75 -5.04 9.79 -11.08
C GLY A 75 -3.62 9.36 -11.46
N ARG A 76 -2.92 10.15 -12.28
CA ARG A 76 -1.55 9.89 -12.70
C ARG A 76 -0.61 10.93 -12.11
N VAL A 77 0.56 10.48 -11.69
CA VAL A 77 1.63 11.36 -11.21
C VAL A 77 2.76 11.43 -12.22
N ARG A 78 3.34 12.62 -12.35
CA ARG A 78 4.58 12.80 -13.10
C ARG A 78 5.75 12.32 -12.25
N VAL A 79 6.60 11.46 -12.80
CA VAL A 79 7.77 10.90 -12.11
C VAL A 79 9.00 10.89 -13.01
N ILE A 80 10.16 10.76 -12.37
CA ILE A 80 11.44 10.42 -13.00
C ILE A 80 11.78 8.99 -12.61
N ILE A 81 11.87 8.12 -13.60
CA ILE A 81 12.33 6.74 -13.49
C ILE A 81 13.81 6.72 -13.85
N GLU A 82 14.64 6.32 -12.89
CA GLU A 82 16.05 6.03 -13.09
C GLU A 82 16.21 4.55 -13.42
N LEU A 83 16.69 4.27 -14.63
CA LEU A 83 17.04 2.94 -15.08
C LEU A 83 18.49 2.59 -14.68
N ASP A 84 18.81 1.30 -14.63
CA ASP A 84 20.14 0.79 -14.34
C ASP A 84 21.19 1.15 -15.41
N ALA A 85 20.78 1.27 -16.68
CA ALA A 85 21.61 1.70 -17.79
C ALA A 85 20.87 2.60 -18.79
N ALA A 86 21.64 3.27 -19.64
CA ALA A 86 21.12 4.26 -20.60
C ALA A 86 20.37 3.65 -21.78
N ASP A 87 20.58 2.37 -22.06
CA ASP A 87 19.97 1.56 -23.11
C ASP A 87 18.90 0.59 -22.58
N SER A 88 18.70 0.54 -21.26
CA SER A 88 17.71 -0.33 -20.63
C SER A 88 16.29 -0.09 -21.16
N PRO A 89 15.49 -1.16 -21.31
CA PRO A 89 14.11 -1.01 -21.74
C PRO A 89 13.31 -0.24 -20.68
N ILE A 90 12.35 0.56 -21.14
CA ILE A 90 11.37 1.18 -20.25
C ILE A 90 10.40 0.07 -19.82
N PRO A 91 10.09 -0.05 -18.53
CA PRO A 91 9.12 -1.03 -18.05
C PRO A 91 7.79 -0.93 -18.79
N ASP A 92 7.28 -2.08 -19.23
CA ASP A 92 5.95 -2.20 -19.83
C ASP A 92 4.92 -2.38 -18.71
N VAL A 93 4.60 -1.28 -18.04
CA VAL A 93 3.54 -1.22 -17.03
C VAL A 93 2.35 -0.48 -17.63
N GLU A 94 1.17 -1.06 -17.46
CA GLU A 94 -0.07 -0.52 -18.03
C GLU A 94 -0.30 0.94 -17.61
N GLY A 95 -0.63 1.79 -18.59
CA GLY A 95 -0.98 3.18 -18.35
C GLY A 95 0.21 4.13 -18.18
N ILE A 96 1.45 3.64 -18.25
CA ILE A 96 2.63 4.53 -18.31
C ILE A 96 2.64 5.30 -19.64
N GLN A 97 2.82 6.61 -19.54
CA GLN A 97 3.00 7.50 -20.68
C GLN A 97 4.33 8.24 -20.57
N VAL A 98 5.29 7.82 -21.40
CA VAL A 98 6.63 8.44 -21.45
C VAL A 98 6.54 9.81 -22.12
N GLU A 99 7.10 10.83 -21.46
CA GLU A 99 7.22 12.17 -22.02
C GLU A 99 8.61 12.43 -22.62
N ALA A 100 9.66 11.98 -21.94
CA ALA A 100 11.03 12.22 -22.36
C ALA A 100 11.99 11.15 -21.81
N ARG A 101 13.10 10.93 -22.51
CA ARG A 101 14.22 10.09 -22.06
C ARG A 101 15.53 10.83 -22.28
N ARG A 102 16.40 10.80 -21.26
CA ARG A 102 17.77 11.30 -21.32
C ARG A 102 18.72 10.31 -20.64
N GLY A 103 19.40 9.50 -21.44
CA GLY A 103 20.24 8.41 -20.94
C GLY A 103 19.39 7.40 -20.16
N SER A 104 19.76 7.18 -18.89
CA SER A 104 19.04 6.29 -17.96
C SER A 104 17.86 6.97 -17.25
N LEU A 105 17.60 8.25 -17.49
CA LEU A 105 16.48 8.97 -16.87
C LEU A 105 15.29 9.03 -17.84
N VAL A 106 14.14 8.57 -17.37
CA VAL A 106 12.87 8.61 -18.11
C VAL A 106 11.89 9.44 -17.32
N GLN A 107 11.29 10.44 -17.94
CA GLN A 107 10.18 11.18 -17.38
C GLN A 107 8.88 10.63 -17.94
N ALA A 108 7.93 10.30 -17.08
CA ALA A 108 6.67 9.71 -17.47
C ALA A 108 5.52 10.10 -16.55
N TRP A 109 4.30 10.01 -17.07
CA TRP A 109 3.08 9.96 -16.29
C TRP A 109 2.77 8.50 -15.96
N VAL A 110 2.55 8.22 -14.67
CA VAL A 110 2.33 6.87 -14.16
C VAL A 110 1.07 6.87 -13.29
N PRO A 111 0.13 5.92 -13.48
CA PRO A 111 -1.00 5.76 -12.56
C PRO A 111 -0.49 5.52 -11.14
N VAL A 112 -1.09 6.18 -10.15
CA VAL A 112 -0.62 6.12 -8.75
C VAL A 112 -0.62 4.69 -8.22
N GLU A 113 -1.63 3.90 -8.57
CA GLU A 113 -1.79 2.49 -8.22
C GLU A 113 -0.72 1.58 -8.84
N LYS A 114 -0.03 2.05 -9.88
CA LYS A 114 1.03 1.31 -10.59
C LYS A 114 2.44 1.64 -10.11
N LEU A 115 2.60 2.60 -9.20
CA LEU A 115 3.93 3.01 -8.70
C LEU A 115 4.69 1.86 -8.02
N HIS A 116 3.99 1.02 -7.26
CA HIS A 116 4.58 -0.14 -6.60
C HIS A 116 5.03 -1.22 -7.60
N GLU A 117 4.20 -1.49 -8.61
CA GLU A 117 4.52 -2.41 -9.70
C GLU A 117 5.75 -1.93 -10.47
N LEU A 118 5.78 -0.63 -10.80
CA LEU A 118 6.91 0.00 -11.48
C LEU A 118 8.19 -0.04 -10.65
N ALA A 119 8.12 0.14 -9.33
CA ALA A 119 9.29 0.09 -8.44
C ALA A 119 9.93 -1.31 -8.38
N GLN A 120 9.16 -2.34 -8.70
CA GLN A 120 9.61 -3.73 -8.75
C GLN A 120 10.02 -4.19 -10.15
N ALA A 121 9.79 -3.36 -11.16
CA ALA A 121 10.06 -3.72 -12.54
C ALA A 121 11.56 -3.94 -12.81
N PRO A 122 11.92 -4.85 -13.73
CA PRO A 122 13.29 -5.03 -14.17
C PRO A 122 13.89 -3.70 -14.65
N HIS A 123 15.20 -3.55 -14.47
CA HIS A 123 15.97 -2.38 -14.90
C HIS A 123 15.62 -1.06 -14.20
N VAL A 124 14.56 -0.99 -13.40
CA VAL A 124 14.29 0.20 -12.57
C VAL A 124 15.24 0.22 -11.39
N LYS A 125 16.07 1.24 -11.31
CA LYS A 125 16.96 1.50 -10.18
C LYS A 125 16.27 2.33 -9.11
N TYR A 126 15.55 3.39 -9.52
CA TYR A 126 14.87 4.28 -8.59
C TYR A 126 13.76 5.08 -9.26
N ILE A 127 12.74 5.49 -8.50
CA ILE A 127 11.64 6.34 -8.95
C ILE A 127 11.50 7.50 -7.98
N ARG A 128 11.51 8.72 -8.51
CA ARG A 128 11.44 9.95 -7.73
C ARG A 128 10.51 10.97 -8.37
N ALA A 129 10.03 11.92 -7.56
CA ALA A 129 9.33 13.07 -8.06
C ALA A 129 10.26 13.90 -8.98
N PRO A 130 9.70 14.62 -9.98
CA PRO A 130 10.44 15.64 -10.69
C PRO A 130 10.94 16.65 -9.66
N GLY A 131 12.22 17.02 -9.74
CA GLY A 131 12.71 18.14 -8.95
C GLY A 131 11.98 19.42 -9.37
N GLU A 132 11.85 20.38 -8.46
CA GLU A 132 11.42 21.72 -8.84
C GLU A 132 12.31 22.20 -9.99
N ALA A 133 11.68 22.62 -11.09
CA ALA A 133 12.37 23.46 -12.03
C ALA A 133 12.73 24.72 -11.25
N LEU A 134 14.03 24.96 -11.02
CA LEU A 134 14.49 26.28 -10.64
C LEU A 134 13.95 27.23 -11.71
N ALA A 135 12.93 28.00 -11.38
CA ALA A 135 12.47 29.08 -12.22
C ALA A 135 13.67 30.04 -12.35
N GLU A 136 14.22 30.13 -13.57
CA GLU A 136 15.21 31.16 -13.92
C GLU A 136 14.58 32.56 -13.87
#